data_AF-A0A151QXA9-F1
#
_entry.id   AF-A0A151QXA9-F1
#
_cell.length_a   1.000
_cell.length_b   1.000
_cell.length_c   1.000
_cell.angle_alpha   90.00
_cell.angle_beta   90.00
_cell.angle_gamma   90.00
#
_symmetry.space_group_name_H-M   'P 1'
#
loop_
_entity.id
_entity.type
_entity.pdbx_description
1 polymer ?
#
loop_
_entity_poly.entity_id
_entity_poly.type
_entity_poly.pdbx_seq_one_letter_code
_entity_poly.pdbx_strand_id
1 'polypeptide(L)'
;MDPDIQGKIMALLTHNADLFAWTSADMPGIDPNFICHKLAIYKEAKPVSQRQRKLGDCKVYVQKCKACQEFGNLHQLPATALHSMQSAWPFAWWGMDILGPFPIAKNQLKFLLVGIDYFTKWIEAEPLAKITTANVQKFTWKKIICKYGLPQAITTDNGKQFIDKNFEQFLK
;
A
#
# COMPACT_ATOMS: atom_id res chain seq x y z
N MET A 1 22.65 -13.48 2.40
CA MET A 1 22.95 -14.05 1.08
C MET A 1 24.08 -13.22 0.51
N ASP A 2 25.01 -13.83 -0.20
CA ASP A 2 26.12 -13.08 -0.78
C ASP A 2 25.57 -12.00 -1.74
N PRO A 3 25.96 -10.72 -1.59
CA PRO A 3 25.53 -9.63 -2.47
C PRO A 3 25.76 -9.93 -3.95
N ASP A 4 26.84 -10.65 -4.31
CA ASP A 4 27.18 -11.00 -5.68
C ASP A 4 26.18 -12.02 -6.28
N ILE A 5 25.84 -13.05 -5.49
CA ILE A 5 24.85 -14.06 -5.90
C ILE A 5 23.46 -13.42 -6.03
N GLN A 6 23.11 -12.54 -5.10
CA GLN A 6 21.84 -11.82 -5.14
C GLN A 6 21.75 -10.95 -6.40
N GLY A 7 22.81 -10.21 -6.74
CA GLY A 7 22.88 -9.39 -7.96
C GLY A 7 22.73 -10.22 -9.24
N LYS A 8 23.36 -11.39 -9.32
CA LYS A 8 23.24 -12.32 -10.46
C LYS A 8 21.81 -12.85 -10.62
N ILE A 9 21.16 -13.23 -9.52
CA ILE A 9 19.77 -13.71 -9.55
C ILE A 9 18.83 -12.58 -9.96
N MET A 10 19.04 -11.38 -9.43
CA MET A 10 18.27 -10.20 -9.82
C MET A 10 18.39 -9.93 -11.32
N ALA A 11 19.60 -9.90 -11.86
CA ALA A 11 19.81 -9.72 -13.30
C ALA A 11 19.10 -10.81 -14.13
N LEU A 12 19.14 -12.06 -13.67
CA LEU A 12 18.45 -13.18 -14.32
C LEU A 12 16.93 -13.01 -14.29
N LEU A 13 16.35 -12.64 -13.14
CA LEU A 13 14.92 -12.42 -12.99
C LEU A 13 14.44 -11.23 -13.83
N THR A 14 15.22 -10.14 -13.87
CA THR A 14 14.91 -8.96 -14.70
C THR A 14 14.97 -9.30 -16.19
N HIS A 15 15.97 -10.07 -16.62
CA HIS A 15 16.12 -10.47 -18.02
C HIS A 15 15.02 -11.42 -18.50
N ASN A 16 14.48 -12.25 -17.59
CA ASN A 16 13.49 -13.29 -17.89
C ASN A 16 12.14 -12.99 -17.21
N ALA A 17 11.81 -11.71 -16.99
CA ALA A 17 10.61 -11.34 -16.25
C ALA A 17 9.32 -11.87 -16.88
N ASP A 18 9.31 -12.04 -18.21
CA ASP A 18 8.26 -12.64 -19.01
C ASP A 18 8.05 -14.15 -18.77
N LEU A 19 9.09 -14.87 -18.32
CA LEU A 19 9.01 -16.29 -17.99
C LEU A 19 8.46 -16.55 -16.58
N PHE A 20 8.69 -15.61 -15.64
CA PHE A 20 8.32 -15.76 -14.23
C PHE A 20 7.05 -14.99 -13.85
N ALA A 21 6.65 -13.99 -14.63
CA ALA A 21 5.40 -13.28 -14.44
C ALA A 21 4.25 -14.09 -15.05
N TRP A 22 3.36 -14.59 -14.20
CA TRP A 22 2.12 -15.22 -14.62
C TRP A 22 1.32 -14.26 -15.50
N THR A 23 0.95 -14.68 -16.71
CA THR A 23 -0.02 -13.92 -17.49
C THR A 23 -1.40 -14.13 -16.87
N SER A 24 -2.34 -13.19 -17.10
CA SER A 24 -3.73 -13.32 -16.66
C SER A 24 -4.41 -14.58 -17.21
N ALA A 25 -3.89 -15.14 -18.31
CA ALA A 25 -4.32 -16.41 -18.89
C ALA A 25 -3.82 -17.64 -18.09
N ASP A 26 -2.75 -17.51 -17.32
CA ASP A 26 -2.13 -18.61 -16.56
C ASP A 26 -2.75 -18.81 -15.18
N MET A 27 -3.62 -17.89 -14.73
CA MET A 27 -4.37 -18.03 -13.49
C MET A 27 -5.81 -18.48 -13.77
N PRO A 28 -6.15 -19.78 -13.62
CA PRO A 28 -7.54 -20.22 -13.68
C PRO A 28 -8.32 -19.49 -12.57
N GLY A 29 -9.25 -18.64 -13.00
CA GLY A 29 -9.79 -17.53 -12.22
C GLY A 29 -10.29 -17.90 -10.82
N ILE A 30 -9.87 -17.11 -9.82
CA ILE A 30 -10.53 -17.03 -8.52
C ILE A 30 -11.86 -16.30 -8.74
N ASP A 31 -12.97 -16.92 -8.36
CA ASP A 31 -14.31 -16.39 -8.58
C ASP A 31 -14.43 -14.94 -8.03
N PRO A 32 -14.99 -13.99 -8.79
CA PRO A 32 -15.16 -12.59 -8.37
C PRO A 32 -15.84 -12.42 -7.00
N ASN A 33 -16.67 -13.37 -6.57
CA ASN A 33 -17.30 -13.35 -5.24
C ASN A 33 -16.32 -13.55 -4.08
N PHE A 34 -15.14 -14.13 -4.32
CA PHE A 34 -14.08 -14.28 -3.32
C PHE A 34 -13.20 -13.03 -3.20
N ILE A 35 -12.99 -12.28 -4.28
CA ILE A 35 -12.07 -11.12 -4.31
C ILE A 35 -12.76 -9.77 -4.06
N CYS A 36 -14.07 -9.65 -4.31
CA CYS A 36 -14.81 -8.44 -4.04
C CYS A 36 -15.20 -8.32 -2.55
N HIS A 37 -14.64 -7.34 -1.84
CA HIS A 37 -15.16 -6.93 -0.55
C HIS A 37 -16.53 -6.27 -0.74
N LYS A 38 -17.59 -6.99 -0.39
CA LYS A 38 -18.87 -6.36 -0.07
C LYS A 38 -18.67 -5.67 1.27
N LEU A 39 -18.57 -4.34 1.28
CA LEU A 39 -18.78 -3.59 2.52
C LEU A 39 -20.07 -4.13 3.15
N ALA A 40 -20.04 -4.47 4.44
CA ALA A 40 -21.22 -4.91 5.18
C ALA A 40 -22.16 -3.71 5.41
N ILE A 41 -22.69 -3.16 4.32
CA ILE A 41 -23.67 -2.10 4.32
C ILE A 41 -25.02 -2.80 4.45
N TYR A 42 -25.74 -2.49 5.53
CA TYR A 42 -27.10 -2.98 5.72
C TYR A 42 -27.92 -2.62 4.48
N LYS A 43 -28.55 -3.59 3.81
CA LYS A 43 -29.19 -3.41 2.48
C LYS A 43 -30.28 -2.32 2.48
N GLU A 44 -30.85 -2.02 3.64
CA GLU A 44 -31.87 -0.98 3.81
C GLU A 44 -31.34 0.31 4.44
N ALA A 45 -30.02 0.41 4.66
CA ALA A 45 -29.42 1.65 5.12
C ALA A 45 -29.55 2.71 4.01
N LYS A 46 -30.44 3.68 4.24
CA LYS A 46 -30.53 4.85 3.38
C LYS A 46 -29.24 5.67 3.53
N PRO A 47 -28.59 6.10 2.44
CA PRO A 47 -27.42 6.96 2.52
C PRO A 47 -27.79 8.25 3.26
N VAL A 48 -27.14 8.50 4.40
CA VAL A 48 -27.37 9.69 5.21
C VAL A 48 -26.50 10.82 4.68
N SER A 49 -27.06 11.67 3.83
CA SER A 49 -26.46 12.99 3.59
C SER A 49 -26.71 13.85 4.83
N GLN A 50 -25.66 14.19 5.57
CA GLN A 50 -25.79 15.09 6.71
C GLN A 50 -26.35 16.44 6.25
N ARG A 51 -27.36 16.96 6.96
CA ARG A 51 -27.90 18.30 6.67
C ARG A 51 -26.78 19.32 6.83
N GLN A 52 -26.53 20.10 5.79
CA GLN A 52 -25.66 21.26 5.88
C GLN A 52 -26.21 22.17 6.99
N ARG A 53 -25.42 22.38 8.05
CA ARG A 53 -25.84 23.22 9.18
C ARG A 53 -26.11 24.64 8.65
N LYS A 54 -27.28 25.21 8.94
CA LYS A 54 -27.62 26.59 8.55
C LYS A 54 -26.62 27.54 9.22
N LEU A 55 -25.64 28.01 8.46
CA LEU A 55 -24.67 29.00 8.90
C LEU A 55 -25.22 30.40 8.54
N GLY A 56 -26.18 30.89 9.31
CA GLY A 56 -26.64 32.29 9.24
C GLY A 56 -25.65 33.22 9.95
N ASP A 57 -25.33 34.35 9.31
CA ASP A 57 -24.42 35.45 9.69
C ASP A 57 -22.94 35.13 9.96
N CYS A 58 -22.61 33.94 10.46
CA CYS A 58 -21.21 33.53 10.63
C CYS A 58 -20.47 33.38 9.29
N LYS A 59 -21.16 33.08 8.19
CA LYS A 59 -20.51 32.89 6.88
C LYS A 59 -19.88 34.19 6.36
N VAL A 60 -20.61 35.31 6.46
CA VAL A 60 -20.13 36.63 6.02
C VAL A 60 -18.99 37.11 6.91
N TYR A 61 -19.08 36.85 8.22
CA TYR A 61 -18.03 37.20 9.18
C TYR A 61 -16.75 36.39 8.95
N VAL A 62 -16.86 35.06 8.79
CA VAL A 62 -15.74 34.15 8.52
C VAL A 62 -15.10 34.41 7.15
N GLN A 63 -15.88 34.80 6.13
CA GLN A 63 -15.36 35.20 4.82
C GLN A 63 -14.53 36.49 4.88
N LYS A 64 -14.87 37.43 5.76
CA LYS A 64 -14.11 38.69 5.95
C LYS A 64 -12.93 38.55 6.92
N CYS A 65 -12.96 37.57 7.81
CA CYS A 65 -11.89 37.37 8.79
C CYS A 65 -10.68 36.68 8.15
N LYS A 66 -9.59 37.43 7.97
CA LYS A 66 -8.32 36.93 7.41
C LYS A 66 -7.77 35.72 8.17
N ALA A 67 -7.79 35.77 9.51
CA ALA A 67 -7.34 34.65 10.34
C ALA A 67 -8.18 33.38 10.13
N CYS A 68 -9.50 33.53 9.92
CA CYS A 68 -10.35 32.37 9.64
C CYS A 68 -10.21 31.84 8.20
N GLN A 69 -9.78 32.67 7.24
CA GLN A 69 -9.49 32.22 5.87
C GLN A 69 -8.13 31.52 5.78
N GLU A 70 -7.11 32.02 6.48
CA GLU A 70 -5.75 31.47 6.45
C GLU A 70 -5.58 30.24 7.36
N PHE A 71 -6.23 30.23 8.53
CA PHE A 71 -6.07 29.19 9.55
C PHE A 71 -7.36 28.37 9.77
N GLY A 72 -8.42 28.62 9.01
CA GLY A 72 -9.63 27.81 9.08
C GLY A 72 -9.41 26.43 8.49
N ASN A 73 -9.95 25.39 9.13
CA ASN A 73 -9.98 24.02 8.61
C ASN A 73 -10.97 23.89 7.42
N LEU A 74 -10.77 24.67 6.36
CA LEU A 74 -11.55 24.62 5.13
C LEU A 74 -10.92 23.60 4.18
N HIS A 75 -11.14 22.31 4.43
CA HIS A 75 -11.09 21.30 3.36
C HIS A 75 -12.30 21.51 2.44
N GLN A 76 -12.28 22.58 1.65
CA GLN A 76 -13.22 22.82 0.54
C GLN A 76 -12.57 22.54 -0.81
N LEU A 77 -11.44 21.83 -0.83
CA LEU A 77 -10.98 21.23 -2.08
C LEU A 77 -12.03 20.19 -2.49
N PRO A 78 -12.52 20.20 -3.75
CA PRO A 78 -13.34 19.11 -4.24
C PRO A 78 -12.56 17.82 -3.98
N ALA A 79 -13.24 16.78 -3.49
CA ALA A 79 -12.60 15.48 -3.29
C ALA A 79 -12.03 15.04 -4.64
N THR A 80 -10.70 15.15 -4.78
CA THR A 80 -10.02 14.65 -5.97
C THR A 80 -10.34 13.17 -6.07
N ALA A 81 -10.82 12.74 -7.24
CA ALA A 81 -11.11 11.33 -7.47
C ALA A 81 -9.84 10.54 -7.14
N LEU A 82 -9.91 9.68 -6.12
CA LEU A 82 -8.81 8.77 -5.82
C LEU A 82 -8.64 7.88 -7.05
N HIS A 83 -7.48 7.97 -7.69
CA HIS A 83 -7.15 7.06 -8.78
C HIS A 83 -7.09 5.65 -8.21
N SER A 84 -8.07 4.81 -8.56
CA SER A 84 -8.03 3.39 -8.24
C SER A 84 -6.87 2.80 -9.04
N MET A 85 -5.75 2.53 -8.36
CA MET A 85 -4.67 1.76 -8.97
C MET A 85 -5.17 0.32 -9.12
N GLN A 86 -5.48 -0.07 -10.36
CA GLN A 86 -5.86 -1.42 -10.71
C GLN A 86 -4.66 -2.05 -11.42
N SER A 87 -4.05 -3.05 -10.79
CA SER A 87 -3.11 -3.93 -11.50
C SER A 87 -3.91 -4.78 -12.48
N ALA A 88 -3.41 -4.96 -13.70
CA ALA A 88 -4.01 -5.90 -14.66
C ALA A 88 -3.54 -7.34 -14.41
N TRP A 89 -2.52 -7.55 -13.56
CA TRP A 89 -1.83 -8.83 -13.40
C TRP A 89 -1.59 -9.16 -11.91
N PRO A 90 -1.87 -10.40 -11.49
CA PRO A 90 -1.48 -10.94 -10.17
C PRO A 90 0.00 -10.71 -9.85
N PHE A 91 0.30 -10.32 -8.62
CA PHE A 91 1.66 -10.16 -8.07
C PHE A 91 2.57 -9.15 -8.78
N ALA A 92 2.08 -8.45 -9.80
CA ALA A 92 2.85 -7.43 -10.50
C ALA A 92 3.01 -6.16 -9.65
N TRP A 93 2.01 -5.81 -8.83
CA TRP A 93 1.98 -4.56 -8.06
C TRP A 93 1.72 -4.84 -6.60
N TRP A 94 2.64 -4.44 -5.73
CA TRP A 94 2.54 -4.64 -4.30
C TRP A 94 2.44 -3.32 -3.54
N GLY A 95 1.56 -3.29 -2.54
CA GLY A 95 1.49 -2.22 -1.56
C GLY A 95 2.17 -2.67 -0.29
N MET A 96 3.19 -1.95 0.15
CA MET A 96 3.91 -2.27 1.37
C MET A 96 3.67 -1.20 2.43
N ASP A 97 3.38 -1.64 3.65
CA ASP A 97 3.09 -0.76 4.78
C ASP A 97 3.64 -1.34 6.09
N ILE A 98 3.91 -0.48 7.07
CA ILE A 98 4.33 -0.88 8.41
C ILE A 98 3.28 -0.43 9.41
N LEU A 99 2.72 -1.42 10.12
CA LEU A 99 1.77 -1.19 11.17
C LEU A 99 2.46 -1.19 12.54
N GLY A 100 2.04 -0.28 13.43
CA GLY A 100 2.45 -0.24 14.83
C GLY A 100 2.83 1.17 15.30
N PRO A 101 3.41 1.29 16.52
CA PRO A 101 3.82 0.19 17.40
C PRO A 101 2.65 -0.51 18.12
N PHE A 102 2.72 -1.84 18.21
CA PHE A 102 1.81 -2.70 18.96
C PHE A 102 2.36 -3.04 20.36
N PRO A 103 1.53 -3.60 21.27
CA PRO A 103 2.02 -4.18 22.52
C PRO A 103 3.18 -5.15 22.25
N ILE A 104 4.22 -5.03 23.07
CA ILE A 104 5.47 -5.76 22.84
C ILE A 104 5.24 -7.26 23.02
N ALA A 105 5.48 -8.02 21.95
CA ALA A 105 5.45 -9.46 21.98
C ALA A 105 6.83 -10.05 22.35
N LYS A 106 6.92 -11.39 22.37
CA LYS A 106 8.19 -12.10 22.55
C LYS A 106 9.25 -11.54 21.58
N ASN A 107 10.48 -11.39 22.07
CA ASN A 107 11.62 -10.83 21.32
C ASN A 107 11.49 -9.35 20.92
N GLN A 108 10.76 -8.54 21.70
CA GLN A 108 10.62 -7.10 21.46
C GLN A 108 9.94 -6.77 20.12
N LEU A 109 9.22 -7.73 19.52
CA LEU A 109 8.47 -7.54 18.29
C LEU A 109 7.29 -6.60 18.56
N LYS A 110 7.24 -5.49 17.84
CA LYS A 110 6.24 -4.42 18.07
C LYS A 110 5.74 -3.77 16.78
N PHE A 111 6.24 -4.16 15.62
CA PHE A 111 5.79 -3.67 14.33
C PHE A 111 5.40 -4.85 13.44
N LEU A 112 4.57 -4.61 12.44
CA LEU A 112 4.22 -5.59 11.41
C LEU A 112 4.51 -4.95 10.04
N LEU A 113 5.44 -5.53 9.29
CA LEU A 113 5.65 -5.18 7.89
C LEU A 113 4.70 -6.04 7.05
N VAL A 114 3.87 -5.38 6.24
CA VAL A 114 2.82 -6.01 5.44
C VAL A 114 3.05 -5.67 3.98
N GLY A 115 2.95 -6.67 3.10
CA GLY A 115 2.91 -6.52 1.65
C GLY A 115 1.60 -7.09 1.13
N ILE A 116 0.84 -6.29 0.37
CA ILE A 116 -0.45 -6.65 -0.21
C ILE A 116 -0.37 -6.58 -1.72
N ASP A 117 -0.66 -7.68 -2.41
CA ASP A 117 -0.80 -7.65 -3.87
C ASP A 117 -2.08 -6.88 -4.26
N TYR A 118 -1.94 -5.92 -5.18
CA TYR A 118 -3.05 -5.05 -5.57
C TYR A 118 -4.15 -5.81 -6.32
N PHE A 119 -3.83 -6.87 -7.06
CA PHE A 119 -4.79 -7.64 -7.85
C PHE A 119 -5.56 -8.65 -7.00
N THR A 120 -4.86 -9.63 -6.44
CA THR A 120 -5.45 -10.75 -5.68
C THR A 120 -5.87 -10.38 -4.26
N LYS A 121 -5.38 -9.23 -3.75
CA LYS A 121 -5.45 -8.86 -2.32
C LYS A 121 -4.74 -9.86 -1.40
N TRP A 122 -3.82 -10.67 -1.94
CA TRP A 122 -3.01 -11.57 -1.15
C TRP A 122 -2.08 -10.81 -0.20
N ILE A 123 -1.90 -11.32 1.03
CA ILE A 123 -1.18 -10.65 2.10
C ILE A 123 0.02 -11.49 2.53
N GLU A 124 1.21 -10.88 2.51
CA GLU A 124 2.39 -11.35 3.22
C GLU A 124 2.65 -10.41 4.40
N ALA A 125 2.96 -10.96 5.58
CA ALA A 125 3.23 -10.16 6.77
C ALA A 125 4.37 -10.76 7.60
N GLU A 126 5.22 -9.90 8.17
CA GLU A 126 6.34 -10.28 9.04
C GLU A 126 6.44 -9.34 10.26
N PRO A 127 6.48 -9.87 11.49
CA PRO A 127 6.65 -9.06 12.68
C PRO A 127 8.10 -8.57 12.81
N LEU A 128 8.30 -7.31 13.21
CA LEU A 128 9.60 -6.69 13.37
C LEU A 128 9.76 -6.08 14.77
N ALA A 129 10.96 -6.22 15.34
CA ALA A 129 11.34 -5.52 16.57
C ALA A 129 11.78 -4.07 16.29
N LYS A 130 12.43 -3.87 15.14
CA LYS A 130 12.92 -2.57 14.66
C LYS A 130 12.61 -2.43 13.17
N ILE A 131 12.18 -1.24 12.78
CA ILE A 131 11.99 -0.84 11.39
C ILE A 131 13.36 -0.46 10.82
N THR A 132 13.89 -1.28 9.91
CA THR A 132 15.19 -1.04 9.27
C THR A 132 15.11 -1.42 7.79
N THR A 133 15.89 -0.75 6.94
CA THR A 133 15.94 -1.03 5.48
C THR A 133 16.33 -2.49 5.21
N ALA A 134 17.26 -3.05 5.99
CA ALA A 134 17.69 -4.45 5.84
C ALA A 134 16.54 -5.45 6.11
N ASN A 135 15.67 -5.16 7.07
CA ASN A 135 14.49 -5.99 7.33
C ASN A 135 13.47 -5.89 6.20
N VAL A 136 13.28 -4.68 5.64
CA VAL A 136 12.41 -4.47 4.48
C VAL A 136 12.94 -5.23 3.25
N GLN A 137 14.22 -5.08 2.91
CA GLN A 137 14.86 -5.81 1.81
C GLN A 137 14.74 -7.33 1.98
N LYS A 138 15.00 -7.84 3.19
CA LYS A 138 14.89 -9.26 3.51
C LYS A 138 13.45 -9.77 3.32
N PHE A 139 12.46 -8.99 3.77
CA PHE A 139 11.05 -9.30 3.57
C PHE A 139 10.71 -9.32 2.08
N THR A 140 11.01 -8.24 1.34
CA THR A 140 10.72 -8.14 -0.10
C THR A 140 11.37 -9.28 -0.88
N TRP A 141 12.63 -9.60 -0.60
CA TRP A 141 13.33 -10.72 -1.24
C TRP A 141 12.65 -12.06 -0.94
N LYS A 142 12.50 -12.41 0.34
CA LYS A 142 12.07 -13.75 0.74
C LYS A 142 10.58 -14.00 0.56
N LYS A 143 9.76 -12.97 0.75
CA LYS A 143 8.30 -13.09 0.79
C LYS A 143 7.65 -12.71 -0.53
N ILE A 144 8.30 -11.84 -1.33
CA ILE A 144 7.75 -11.40 -2.62
C ILE A 144 8.58 -12.02 -3.76
N ILE A 145 9.84 -11.62 -3.92
CA ILE A 145 10.65 -11.94 -5.10
C ILE A 145 10.90 -13.45 -5.25
N CYS A 146 11.37 -14.12 -4.20
CA CYS A 146 11.67 -15.56 -4.27
C CYS A 146 10.43 -16.46 -4.41
N LYS A 147 9.23 -15.95 -4.10
CA LYS A 147 8.00 -16.74 -4.14
C LYS A 147 7.18 -16.50 -5.41
N TYR A 148 7.03 -15.23 -5.78
CA TYR A 148 6.09 -14.80 -6.83
C TYR A 148 6.81 -14.17 -8.02
N GLY A 149 8.13 -14.02 -7.97
CA GLY A 149 8.91 -13.34 -8.99
C GLY A 149 9.07 -11.84 -8.73
N LEU A 150 9.78 -11.17 -9.64
CA LEU A 150 10.08 -9.76 -9.53
C LEU A 150 8.81 -8.93 -9.79
N PRO A 151 8.33 -8.11 -8.83
CA PRO A 151 7.18 -7.26 -9.06
C PRO A 151 7.53 -6.14 -10.04
N GLN A 152 6.56 -5.73 -10.83
CA GLN A 152 6.67 -4.57 -11.72
C GLN A 152 6.70 -3.25 -10.93
N ALA A 153 5.95 -3.17 -9.83
CA ALA A 153 5.93 -1.99 -8.97
C ALA A 153 5.72 -2.36 -7.50
N ILE A 154 6.39 -1.64 -6.62
CA ILE A 154 6.12 -1.65 -5.18
C ILE A 154 5.79 -0.22 -4.76
N THR A 155 4.59 -0.02 -4.23
CA THR A 155 4.15 1.24 -3.65
C THR A 155 4.29 1.16 -2.13
N THR A 156 5.08 2.05 -1.54
CA THR A 156 5.20 2.21 -0.10
C THR A 156 4.67 3.57 0.32
N ASP A 157 4.43 3.77 1.61
CA ASP A 157 4.31 5.13 2.13
C ASP A 157 5.66 5.87 2.01
N ASN A 158 5.63 7.21 2.12
CA ASN A 158 6.84 8.04 2.12
C ASN A 158 7.61 7.96 3.45
N GLY A 159 7.55 6.83 4.15
CA GLY A 159 8.38 6.57 5.31
C GLY A 159 9.86 6.59 4.92
N LYS A 160 10.69 7.26 5.72
CA LYS A 160 12.15 7.37 5.46
C LYS A 160 12.84 6.02 5.28
N GLN A 161 12.30 4.96 5.88
CA GLN A 161 12.76 3.58 5.77
C GLN A 161 12.56 2.93 4.39
N PHE A 162 11.66 3.47 3.56
CA PHE A 162 11.39 3.00 2.20
C PHE A 162 12.04 3.88 1.12
N ILE A 163 12.36 5.13 1.46
CA ILE A 163 13.05 6.12 0.60
C ILE A 163 14.59 5.96 0.67
N ASP A 164 15.08 4.86 1.23
CA ASP A 164 16.52 4.62 1.28
C ASP A 164 17.05 4.33 -0.13
N LYS A 165 18.10 5.04 -0.56
CA LYS A 165 18.72 4.85 -1.88
C LYS A 165 19.14 3.40 -2.14
N ASN A 166 19.49 2.65 -1.09
CA ASN A 166 19.85 1.24 -1.25
C ASN A 166 18.63 0.36 -1.53
N PHE A 167 17.43 0.76 -1.09
CA PHE A 167 16.20 0.05 -1.42
C PHE A 167 15.76 0.31 -2.86
N GLU A 168 15.83 1.57 -3.32
CA GLU A 168 15.60 1.89 -4.73
C GLU A 168 16.58 1.18 -5.66
N GLN A 169 17.87 1.15 -5.29
CA GLN A 169 18.88 0.42 -6.05
C GLN A 169 18.72 -1.11 -5.96
N PHE A 170 18.17 -1.63 -4.87
CA PHE A 170 17.82 -3.03 -4.74
C PHE A 170 16.62 -3.44 -5.61
N LEU A 171 15.81 -2.51 -6.11
CA LEU A 171 14.67 -2.80 -6.99
C LEU A 171 14.95 -2.50 -8.48
N LYS A 172 16.13 -1.97 -8.81
CA LYS A 172 16.59 -1.75 -10.19
C LYS A 172 17.39 -2.94 -10.69
#